data_AF-A0A8C9IM49-F1
#
_entry.id   AF-A0A8C9IM49-F1
#
_cell.length_a   1.000
_cell.length_b   1.000
_cell.length_c   1.000
_cell.angle_alpha   90.00
_cell.angle_beta   90.00
_cell.angle_gamma   90.00
#
_symmetry.space_group_name_H-M   'P 1'
#
loop_
_entity.id
_entity.type
_entity.pdbx_description
1 polymer ?
#
loop_
_entity_poly.entity_id
_entity_poly.type
_entity_poly.pdbx_seq_one_letter_code
_entity_poly.pdbx_strand_id
1 'polypeptide(L)'
;LKQCWEEAPEDRPSVDQIYSQFKSINQGKKTSFADSMLRLLEKYSQNLEDLIQERTEELELKREKIERLLCQMIPLSVAEVLKMGVTVEQVTIYFSNIVGFTIISALSEPIEVVGLLNDPYMLFDAVLGSHDVCKVRIPGGWHSIPPFTTVS
;
A
#
# COMPACT_ATOMS: atom_id res chain seq x y z
N LEU A 1 34.18 39.60 -7.35
CA LEU A 1 32.70 39.49 -7.40
C LEU A 1 32.00 40.85 -7.29
N LYS A 2 32.36 41.74 -6.35
CA LYS A 2 31.79 43.10 -6.30
C LYS A 2 31.97 43.91 -7.60
N GLN A 3 33.14 43.83 -8.23
CA GLN A 3 33.44 44.48 -9.52
C GLN A 3 32.62 43.95 -10.71
N CYS A 4 32.04 42.75 -10.63
CA CYS A 4 31.17 42.22 -11.69
C CYS A 4 29.76 42.83 -11.66
N TRP A 5 29.44 43.57 -10.59
CA TRP A 5 28.14 44.18 -10.31
C TRP A 5 28.19 45.71 -10.41
N GLU A 6 29.26 46.29 -10.99
CA GLU A 6 29.33 47.74 -11.22
C GLU A 6 28.25 48.20 -12.19
N GLU A 7 27.64 49.36 -11.90
CA GLU A 7 26.55 49.92 -12.70
C GLU A 7 27.05 50.39 -14.07
N ALA A 8 28.30 50.90 -14.13
CA ALA A 8 28.97 51.27 -15.36
C ALA A 8 29.46 50.02 -16.13
N PRO A 9 29.07 49.83 -17.42
CA PRO A 9 29.48 48.68 -18.21
C PRO A 9 31.00 48.58 -18.42
N GLU A 10 31.67 49.74 -18.48
CA GLU A 10 33.09 49.87 -18.80
C GLU A 10 34.00 49.42 -17.64
N ASP A 11 33.50 49.52 -16.41
CA ASP A 11 34.21 49.17 -15.18
C ASP A 11 34.08 47.68 -14.84
N ARG A 12 33.24 46.96 -15.59
CA ARG A 12 33.08 45.52 -15.42
C ARG A 12 34.30 44.80 -16.02
N PRO A 13 34.91 43.88 -15.27
CA PRO A 13 36.01 43.09 -15.80
C PRO A 13 35.55 42.24 -16.98
N SER A 14 36.37 42.18 -18.02
CA SER A 14 36.11 41.32 -19.18
C SER A 14 36.10 39.84 -18.77
N VAL A 15 35.35 39.02 -19.51
CA VAL A 15 35.24 37.57 -19.26
C VAL A 15 36.62 36.91 -19.17
N ASP A 16 37.59 37.35 -19.99
CA ASP A 16 38.97 36.85 -19.95
C ASP A 16 39.72 37.22 -18.66
N GLN A 17 39.46 38.40 -18.10
CA GLN A 17 40.04 38.87 -16.84
C GLN A 17 39.44 38.11 -15.65
N ILE A 18 38.12 37.86 -15.68
CA ILE A 18 37.43 37.02 -14.69
C ILE A 18 38.00 35.60 -14.73
N TYR A 19 38.19 35.04 -15.93
CA TYR A 19 38.74 33.70 -16.10
C TYR A 19 40.18 33.61 -15.59
N SER A 20 40.99 34.64 -15.83
CA SER A 20 42.38 34.72 -15.37
C SER A 20 42.49 34.88 -13.84
N GLN A 21 41.64 35.73 -13.23
CA GLN A 21 41.53 35.83 -11.77
C GLN A 21 41.09 34.51 -11.14
N PHE A 22 40.07 33.88 -11.70
CA PHE A 22 39.54 32.61 -11.20
C PHE A 22 40.55 31.47 -11.36
N LYS A 23 41.34 31.47 -12.44
CA LYS A 23 42.45 30.51 -12.67
C LYS A 23 43.59 30.71 -11.68
N SER A 24 43.91 31.95 -11.33
CA SER A 24 44.93 32.28 -10.30
C SER A 24 44.48 31.83 -8.91
N ILE A 25 43.21 32.05 -8.55
CA ILE A 25 42.61 31.59 -7.29
C ILE A 25 42.58 30.06 -7.22
N ASN A 26 42.37 29.39 -8.35
CA ASN A 26 42.21 27.94 -8.38
C ASN A 26 43.49 27.12 -8.54
N GLN A 27 44.71 27.69 -8.62
CA GLN A 27 46.03 26.99 -8.65
C GLN A 27 46.00 25.47 -9.03
N GLY A 28 45.42 25.11 -10.19
CA GLY A 28 45.33 23.71 -10.63
C GLY A 28 44.32 22.79 -9.91
N LYS A 29 43.60 23.24 -8.88
CA LYS A 29 42.61 22.48 -8.08
C LYS A 29 41.20 22.41 -8.69
N LYS A 30 41.07 22.47 -10.02
CA LYS A 30 39.77 22.30 -10.71
C LYS A 30 39.09 20.97 -10.37
N THR A 31 39.88 19.96 -10.02
CA THR A 31 39.41 18.65 -9.55
C THR A 31 38.70 18.77 -8.20
N SER A 32 39.29 19.41 -7.19
CA SER A 32 38.80 19.36 -5.80
C SER A 32 37.37 19.87 -5.55
N PHE A 33 36.92 20.97 -6.19
CA PHE A 33 35.56 21.47 -6.00
C PHE A 33 34.54 20.68 -6.82
N ALA A 34 34.87 20.35 -8.07
CA ALA A 34 34.03 19.52 -8.92
C ALA A 34 33.85 18.12 -8.33
N ASP A 35 34.91 17.53 -7.76
CA ASP A 35 34.89 16.26 -7.05
C ASP A 35 34.03 16.32 -5.78
N SER A 36 34.06 17.44 -5.06
CA SER A 36 33.21 17.65 -3.87
C SER A 36 31.74 17.75 -4.26
N MET A 37 31.44 18.43 -5.37
CA MET A 37 30.07 18.56 -5.89
C MET A 37 29.56 17.23 -6.47
N LEU A 38 30.42 16.47 -7.15
CA LEU A 38 30.12 15.11 -7.62
C LEU A 38 29.79 14.17 -6.46
N ARG A 39 30.63 14.15 -5.42
CA ARG A 39 30.38 13.36 -4.21
C ARG A 39 29.08 13.75 -3.51
N LEU A 40 28.75 15.04 -3.52
CA LEU A 40 27.52 15.53 -2.93
C LEU A 40 26.30 15.02 -3.73
N LEU A 41 26.34 15.13 -5.06
CA LEU A 41 25.28 14.63 -5.94
C LEU A 41 25.12 13.11 -5.84
N GLU A 42 26.22 12.37 -5.80
CA GLU A 42 26.24 10.91 -5.63
C GLU A 42 25.61 10.50 -4.30
N LYS A 43 25.95 11.21 -3.21
CA LYS A 43 25.35 10.98 -1.89
C LYS A 43 23.85 11.30 -1.87
N TYR A 44 23.42 12.37 -2.54
CA TYR A 44 21.99 12.67 -2.67
C TYR A 44 21.24 11.62 -3.50
N SER A 45 21.84 11.13 -4.58
CA SER A 45 21.28 10.06 -5.42
C SER A 45 21.11 8.78 -4.61
N GLN A 46 22.15 8.36 -3.88
CA GLN A 46 22.10 7.17 -3.03
C GLN A 46 21.03 7.29 -1.95
N ASN A 47 20.98 8.42 -1.24
CA ASN A 47 19.96 8.63 -0.21
C ASN A 47 18.53 8.61 -0.78
N LEU A 48 18.34 9.11 -2.00
CA LEU A 48 17.03 9.06 -2.67
C LEU A 48 16.67 7.64 -3.08
N GLU A 49 17.62 6.87 -3.60
CA GLU A 49 17.43 5.46 -3.93
C GLU A 49 17.07 4.66 -2.67
N ASP A 50 17.80 4.85 -1.58
CA ASP A 50 17.54 4.18 -0.30
C ASP A 50 16.13 4.52 0.22
N LEU A 51 15.74 5.81 0.15
CA LEU A 51 14.41 6.25 0.56
C LEU A 51 13.30 5.69 -0.34
N ILE A 52 13.51 5.66 -1.66
CA ILE A 52 12.55 5.06 -2.60
C ILE A 52 12.42 3.57 -2.31
N GLN A 53 13.53 2.88 -2.06
CA GLN A 53 13.53 1.46 -1.74
C GLN A 53 12.74 1.19 -0.45
N GLU A 54 13.03 1.90 0.64
CA GLU A 54 12.33 1.75 1.92
C GLU A 54 10.82 1.96 1.75
N ARG A 55 10.43 3.02 1.03
CA ARG A 55 9.01 3.33 0.78
C ARG A 55 8.33 2.31 -0.12
N THR A 56 9.05 1.76 -1.09
CA THR A 56 8.54 0.70 -1.98
C THR A 56 8.33 -0.59 -1.19
N GLU A 57 9.28 -0.97 -0.35
CA GLU A 57 9.17 -2.13 0.53
C GLU A 57 7.98 -1.99 1.51
N GLU A 58 7.81 -0.81 2.11
CA GLU A 58 6.67 -0.55 3.00
C GLU A 58 5.32 -0.61 2.25
N LEU A 59 5.27 -0.11 1.01
CA LEU A 59 4.09 -0.20 0.15
C LEU A 59 3.76 -1.64 -0.21
N GLU A 60 4.76 -2.45 -0.59
CA GLU A 60 4.59 -3.86 -0.92
C GLU A 60 4.10 -4.67 0.28
N LEU A 61 4.66 -4.46 1.47
CA LEU A 61 4.21 -5.12 2.70
C LEU A 61 2.74 -4.76 3.04
N LYS A 62 2.36 -3.49 2.88
CA LYS A 62 0.97 -3.05 3.09
C LYS A 62 0.04 -3.64 2.04
N ARG A 63 0.47 -3.66 0.78
CA ARG A 63 -0.28 -4.26 -0.32
C ARG A 63 -0.52 -5.73 -0.05
N GLU A 64 0.51 -6.51 0.29
CA GLU A 64 0.39 -7.93 0.59
C GLU A 64 -0.58 -8.19 1.76
N LYS A 65 -0.50 -7.37 2.81
CA LYS A 65 -1.42 -7.46 3.95
C LYS A 65 -2.87 -7.18 3.54
N ILE A 66 -3.11 -6.15 2.75
CA ILE A 66 -4.44 -5.81 2.23
C ILE A 66 -4.97 -6.93 1.33
N GLU A 67 -4.14 -7.45 0.42
CA GLU A 67 -4.54 -8.55 -0.48
C GLU A 67 -4.90 -9.81 0.30
N ARG A 68 -4.13 -10.15 1.33
CA ARG A 68 -4.41 -11.29 2.21
C ARG A 68 -5.73 -11.11 2.95
N LEU A 69 -5.98 -9.92 3.49
CA LEU A 69 -7.24 -9.60 4.18
C LEU A 69 -8.43 -9.63 3.21
N LEU A 70 -8.26 -9.09 2.00
CA LEU A 70 -9.30 -9.08 0.98
C LEU A 70 -9.74 -10.52 0.62
N CYS A 71 -8.79 -11.43 0.41
CA CYS A 71 -9.07 -12.84 0.15
C CYS A 71 -9.66 -13.59 1.37
N GLN A 72 -9.47 -13.07 2.60
CA GLN A 72 -10.09 -13.62 3.80
C GLN A 72 -11.51 -13.12 4.02
N MET A 73 -11.85 -11.93 3.51
CA MET A 73 -13.13 -11.27 3.74
C MET A 73 -14.12 -11.45 2.58
N ILE A 74 -13.63 -11.76 1.38
CA ILE A 74 -14.43 -11.80 0.15
C ILE A 74 -13.91 -12.96 -0.72
N PRO A 75 -14.77 -13.65 -1.50
CA PRO A 75 -14.36 -14.70 -2.43
C PRO A 75 -13.19 -14.27 -3.34
N LEU A 76 -12.23 -15.18 -3.61
CA LEU A 76 -11.09 -14.89 -4.49
C LEU A 76 -11.53 -14.38 -5.87
N SER A 77 -12.58 -14.98 -6.45
CA SER A 77 -13.14 -14.55 -7.74
C SER A 77 -13.59 -13.09 -7.73
N VAL A 78 -14.23 -12.64 -6.64
CA VAL A 78 -14.69 -11.25 -6.46
C VAL A 78 -13.50 -10.34 -6.12
N ALA A 79 -12.54 -10.81 -5.32
CA ALA A 79 -11.33 -10.06 -4.98
C ALA A 79 -10.44 -9.78 -6.20
N GLU A 80 -10.32 -10.73 -7.13
CA GLU A 80 -9.58 -10.55 -8.39
C GLU A 80 -10.23 -9.50 -9.28
N VAL A 81 -11.55 -9.53 -9.41
CA VAL A 81 -12.31 -8.51 -10.18
C VAL A 81 -12.14 -7.12 -9.55
N LEU A 82 -12.20 -7.03 -8.22
CA LEU A 82 -11.97 -5.78 -7.50
C LEU A 82 -10.52 -5.28 -7.65
N LYS A 83 -9.51 -6.17 -7.65
CA LYS A 83 -8.10 -5.82 -7.91
C LYS A 83 -7.89 -5.25 -9.31
N MET A 84 -8.71 -5.64 -10.28
CA MET A 84 -8.68 -5.10 -11.64
C MET A 84 -9.38 -3.73 -11.77
N GLY A 85 -9.90 -3.17 -10.67
CA GLY A 85 -10.65 -1.91 -10.67
C GLY A 85 -12.05 -2.03 -11.29
N VAL A 86 -12.53 -3.26 -11.50
CA VAL A 86 -13.86 -3.52 -12.05
C VAL A 86 -14.85 -3.61 -10.88
N THR A 87 -15.92 -2.83 -10.95
CA THR A 87 -17.03 -2.90 -10.01
C THR A 87 -17.81 -4.18 -10.23
N VAL A 88 -18.01 -4.95 -9.16
CA VAL A 88 -18.78 -6.19 -9.23
C VAL A 88 -20.26 -5.83 -9.14
N GLU A 89 -20.94 -5.84 -10.29
CA GLU A 89 -22.37 -5.61 -10.36
C GLU A 89 -23.08 -6.85 -9.81
N GLN A 90 -23.67 -6.73 -8.62
CA GLN A 90 -24.51 -7.74 -7.93
C GLN A 90 -23.75 -8.83 -7.15
N VAL A 91 -23.30 -8.47 -5.94
CA VAL A 91 -22.94 -9.43 -4.90
C VAL A 91 -24.13 -9.58 -3.95
N THR A 92 -24.62 -10.82 -3.76
CA THR A 92 -25.66 -11.12 -2.76
C THR A 92 -25.02 -11.67 -1.49
N ILE A 93 -25.21 -10.98 -0.37
CA ILE A 93 -24.73 -11.42 0.95
C ILE A 93 -25.91 -11.99 1.73
N TYR A 94 -25.80 -13.25 2.16
CA TYR A 94 -26.82 -13.92 2.97
C TYR A 94 -26.39 -13.96 4.45
N PHE A 95 -27.19 -13.32 5.31
CA PHE A 95 -27.02 -13.38 6.76
C PHE A 95 -28.00 -14.38 7.35
N SER A 96 -27.47 -15.45 7.96
CA SER A 96 -28.25 -16.46 8.66
C SER A 96 -27.94 -16.44 10.14
N ASN A 97 -28.98 -16.44 10.99
CA ASN A 97 -28.85 -16.59 12.43
C ASN A 97 -29.75 -17.72 12.92
N ILE A 98 -29.26 -18.53 13.86
CA ILE A 98 -30.05 -19.57 14.51
C ILE A 98 -30.77 -18.94 15.70
N VAL A 99 -32.10 -18.84 15.61
CA VAL A 99 -32.92 -18.26 16.67
C VAL A 99 -32.76 -19.08 17.95
N GLY A 100 -32.46 -18.40 19.07
CA GLY A 100 -32.29 -19.04 20.37
C GLY A 100 -31.01 -19.84 20.54
N PHE A 101 -30.06 -19.77 19.60
CA PHE A 101 -28.80 -20.52 19.66
C PHE A 101 -28.07 -20.35 20.99
N THR A 102 -27.98 -19.12 21.52
CA THR A 102 -27.33 -18.84 22.81
C THR A 102 -27.95 -19.63 23.97
N ILE A 103 -29.28 -19.79 23.97
CA ILE A 103 -30.00 -20.51 25.01
C ILE A 103 -29.79 -22.01 24.84
N ILE A 104 -29.93 -22.51 23.61
CA ILE A 104 -29.75 -23.93 23.29
C ILE A 104 -28.31 -24.37 23.60
N SER A 105 -27.31 -23.59 23.20
CA SER A 105 -25.89 -23.87 23.48
C SER A 105 -25.54 -23.83 24.97
N ALA A 106 -26.29 -23.06 25.77
CA ALA A 106 -26.07 -22.98 27.21
C ALA A 106 -26.70 -24.17 27.98
N LEU A 107 -27.67 -24.86 27.38
CA LEU A 107 -28.39 -25.98 27.99
C LEU A 107 -27.93 -27.35 27.46
N SER A 108 -27.13 -27.39 26.38
CA SER A 108 -26.66 -28.61 25.73
C SER A 108 -25.19 -28.91 26.02
N GLU A 109 -24.83 -30.19 25.96
CA GLU A 109 -23.42 -30.58 26.00
C GLU A 109 -22.69 -30.19 24.71
N PRO A 110 -21.37 -29.90 24.75
CA PRO A 110 -20.62 -29.47 23.57
C PRO A 110 -20.77 -30.39 22.35
N ILE A 111 -20.88 -31.70 22.57
CA ILE A 111 -21.05 -32.68 21.48
C ILE A 111 -22.44 -32.58 20.81
N GLU A 112 -23.47 -32.27 21.57
CA GLU A 112 -24.85 -32.11 21.08
C GLU A 112 -24.97 -30.83 20.26
N VAL A 113 -24.30 -29.75 20.68
CA VAL A 113 -24.24 -28.50 19.93
C VAL A 113 -23.53 -28.71 18.58
N VAL A 114 -22.46 -29.50 18.55
CA VAL A 114 -21.78 -29.86 17.30
C VAL A 114 -22.72 -30.65 16.38
N GLY A 115 -23.46 -31.62 16.91
CA GLY A 115 -24.46 -32.37 16.15
C GLY A 115 -25.57 -31.49 15.58
N LEU A 116 -26.12 -30.59 16.40
CA LEU A 116 -27.15 -29.63 15.99
C LEU A 116 -26.69 -28.71 14.85
N LEU A 117 -25.43 -28.29 14.88
CA LEU A 117 -24.85 -27.43 13.85
C LEU A 117 -24.47 -28.21 12.59
N ASN A 118 -24.09 -29.47 12.72
CA ASN A 118 -23.58 -30.26 11.61
C ASN A 118 -24.59 -30.35 10.45
N ASP A 119 -25.86 -30.62 10.75
CA ASP A 119 -26.91 -30.81 9.73
C ASP A 119 -27.17 -29.57 8.86
N PRO A 120 -27.43 -28.36 9.41
CA PRO A 120 -27.60 -27.18 8.58
C PRO A 120 -26.32 -26.78 7.85
N TYR A 121 -25.14 -26.93 8.46
CA TYR A 121 -23.87 -26.62 7.76
C TYR A 121 -23.59 -27.59 6.61
N MET A 122 -23.87 -28.88 6.77
CA MET A 122 -23.75 -29.86 5.69
C MET A 122 -24.73 -29.56 4.56
N LEU A 123 -25.97 -29.18 4.87
CA LEU A 123 -26.96 -28.78 3.87
C LEU A 123 -26.51 -27.53 3.10
N PHE A 124 -26.00 -26.51 3.80
CA PHE A 124 -25.43 -25.34 3.16
C PHE A 124 -24.25 -25.71 2.27
N ASP A 125 -23.30 -26.49 2.77
CA ASP A 125 -22.12 -26.88 2.00
C ASP A 125 -22.50 -27.72 0.75
N ALA A 126 -23.57 -28.54 0.83
CA ALA A 126 -24.09 -29.29 -0.32
C ALA A 126 -24.75 -28.39 -1.37
N VAL A 127 -25.59 -27.43 -0.95
CA VAL A 127 -26.23 -26.46 -1.87
C VAL A 127 -25.18 -25.54 -2.49
N LEU A 128 -24.26 -25.03 -1.67
CA LEU A 128 -23.16 -24.17 -2.10
C LEU A 128 -22.19 -24.90 -3.02
N GLY A 129 -21.93 -26.20 -2.82
CA GLY A 129 -21.06 -26.98 -3.69
C GLY A 129 -21.54 -27.07 -5.15
N SER A 130 -22.82 -26.77 -5.43
CA SER A 130 -23.38 -26.72 -6.78
C SER A 130 -23.42 -25.31 -7.40
N HIS A 131 -23.06 -24.27 -6.64
CA HIS A 131 -23.06 -22.89 -7.07
C HIS A 131 -21.65 -22.28 -6.93
N ASP A 132 -21.31 -21.27 -7.74
CA ASP A 132 -20.02 -20.57 -7.61
C ASP A 132 -20.04 -19.57 -6.44
N VAL A 133 -20.24 -20.10 -5.22
CA VAL A 133 -20.38 -19.31 -3.99
C VAL A 133 -19.28 -19.72 -3.01
N CYS A 134 -18.58 -18.73 -2.47
CA CYS A 134 -17.46 -18.97 -1.58
C CYS A 134 -17.81 -18.62 -0.13
N LYS A 135 -17.46 -19.54 0.77
CA LYS A 135 -17.71 -19.45 2.21
C LYS A 135 -16.64 -18.60 2.88
N VAL A 136 -17.01 -17.40 3.29
CA VAL A 136 -16.12 -16.46 3.99
C VAL A 136 -16.25 -16.66 5.50
N ARG A 137 -15.13 -16.81 6.21
CA ARG A 137 -15.06 -16.77 7.68
C ARG A 137 -14.50 -15.44 8.13
N ILE A 138 -15.29 -14.67 8.88
CA ILE A 138 -14.90 -13.34 9.38
C ILE A 138 -14.34 -13.48 10.80
N PRO A 139 -13.04 -13.18 11.03
CA PRO A 139 -12.49 -13.12 12.38
C PRO A 139 -13.16 -12.00 13.18
N GLY A 140 -13.67 -12.28 14.39
CA GLY A 140 -14.32 -11.28 15.24
C GLY A 140 -15.83 -11.10 15.03
N GLY A 141 -16.47 -11.95 14.22
CA GLY A 141 -17.93 -11.97 14.05
C GLY A 141 -18.49 -10.83 13.20
N TRP A 142 -19.81 -10.87 12.94
CA TRP A 142 -20.48 -9.94 12.02
C TRP A 142 -20.49 -8.48 12.49
N HIS A 143 -20.38 -8.24 13.80
CA HIS A 143 -20.29 -6.89 14.37
C HIS A 143 -19.02 -6.12 13.96
N SER A 144 -17.99 -6.84 13.51
CA SER A 144 -16.72 -6.24 13.07
C SER A 144 -16.75 -5.84 11.59
N ILE A 145 -17.85 -6.09 10.89
CA ILE A 145 -18.02 -5.70 9.49
C ILE A 145 -18.37 -4.21 9.45
N PRO A 146 -17.54 -3.32 8.88
CA PRO A 146 -17.94 -1.95 8.65
C PRO A 146 -19.17 -1.95 7.74
N PRO A 147 -20.17 -1.09 7.99
CA PRO A 147 -21.33 -0.98 7.10
C PRO A 147 -20.80 -0.67 5.69
N PHE A 148 -20.89 -1.64 4.78
CA PHE A 148 -20.54 -1.42 3.39
C PHE A 148 -21.45 -0.31 2.87
N THR A 149 -20.85 0.84 2.55
CA THR A 149 -21.53 1.95 1.90
C THR A 149 -22.18 1.41 0.64
N THR A 150 -23.50 1.57 0.53
CA THR A 150 -24.27 1.32 -0.68
C THR A 150 -23.63 2.12 -1.82
N VAL A 151 -22.89 1.44 -2.70
CA VAL A 151 -22.54 2.00 -4.00
C VAL A 151 -23.81 1.86 -4.83
N SER A 152 -24.44 3.00 -5.11
CA SER A 152 -25.61 3.09 -5.99
C SER A 152 -25.23 2.78 -7.44
#